data_AF-A0A3S3S4P2-F1
#
_entry.id   AF-A0A3S3S4P2-F1
#
_cell.length_a   1.000
_cell.length_b   1.000
_cell.length_c   1.000
_cell.angle_alpha   90.00
_cell.angle_beta   90.00
_cell.angle_gamma   90.00
#
_symmetry.space_group_name_H-M   'P 1'
#
loop_
_entity.id
_entity.type
_entity.pdbx_description
1 polymer ?
#
loop_
_entity_poly.entity_id
_entity_poly.type
_entity_poly.pdbx_seq_one_letter_code
_entity_poly.pdbx_strand_id
1 'polypeptide(L)'
;GIYSAKNPGLTEMLLRADIALYTAKRRGRNEFCLFDAELDRELQRRQSIERDLHSAIKTRSLGPWFQPIVRLDTEAVIGFEGLLRWSHPIHGSISPPEIMTAARETGMLQLLTQAVFSECCAFIDALVKAGCRDVRVTMNVS
;
A
#
# COMPACT_ATOMS: atom_id res chain seq x y z
N GLY A 1 -7.64 24.31 -8.31
CA GLY A 1 -6.60 23.62 -9.10
C GLY A 1 -6.20 24.51 -10.24
N ILE A 2 -4.91 24.55 -10.57
CA ILE A 2 -4.37 25.40 -11.63
C ILE A 2 -3.61 24.49 -12.59
N TYR A 3 -3.86 24.60 -13.88
CA TYR A 3 -3.07 23.94 -14.92
C TYR A 3 -2.74 24.96 -16.01
N SER A 4 -1.50 24.96 -16.49
CA SER A 4 -1.02 25.92 -17.48
C SER A 4 -0.14 25.20 -18.52
N ALA A 5 -0.43 25.43 -19.79
CA ALA A 5 0.33 24.92 -20.93
C ALA A 5 0.23 25.89 -22.10
N LYS A 6 1.17 25.82 -23.06
CA LYS A 6 1.26 26.77 -24.18
C LYS A 6 0.11 26.66 -25.19
N ASN A 7 -0.43 25.45 -25.41
CA ASN A 7 -1.57 25.18 -26.30
C ASN A 7 -2.26 23.85 -25.91
N PRO A 8 -2.94 23.78 -24.76
CA PRO A 8 -3.65 22.56 -24.36
C PRO A 8 -4.98 22.40 -25.11
N GLY A 9 -5.38 21.16 -25.37
CA GLY A 9 -6.76 20.89 -25.74
C GLY A 9 -7.71 21.20 -24.57
N LEU A 10 -8.93 21.67 -24.84
CA LEU A 10 -9.89 22.07 -23.80
C LEU A 10 -10.16 20.94 -22.80
N THR A 11 -10.36 19.71 -23.28
CA THR A 11 -10.63 18.53 -22.45
C THR A 11 -9.46 18.20 -21.51
N GLU A 12 -8.24 18.23 -22.04
CA GLU A 12 -7.02 18.00 -21.25
C GLU A 12 -6.86 19.08 -20.17
N MET A 13 -7.13 20.34 -20.54
CA MET A 13 -7.05 21.46 -19.61
C MET A 13 -8.03 21.32 -18.45
N LEU A 14 -9.30 20.99 -18.75
CA LEU A 14 -10.34 20.79 -17.74
C LEU A 14 -10.01 19.60 -16.83
N LEU A 15 -9.60 18.47 -17.41
CA LEU A 15 -9.25 17.26 -16.65
C LEU A 15 -8.10 17.55 -15.67
N ARG A 16 -7.00 18.16 -16.14
CA ARG A 16 -5.83 18.44 -15.29
C ARG A 16 -6.11 19.50 -14.23
N ALA A 17 -6.89 20.54 -14.57
CA ALA A 17 -7.32 21.54 -13.60
C ALA A 17 -8.20 20.94 -12.50
N ASP A 18 -9.10 20.00 -12.85
CA ASP A 18 -9.97 19.31 -11.90
C ASP A 18 -9.19 18.35 -10.99
N ILE A 19 -8.23 17.60 -11.54
CA ILE A 19 -7.32 16.77 -10.73
C ILE A 19 -6.60 17.64 -9.70
N ALA A 20 -6.00 18.75 -10.12
CA ALA A 20 -5.35 19.67 -9.19
C ALA A 20 -6.32 20.29 -8.18
N LEU A 21 -7.58 20.52 -8.56
CA LEU A 21 -8.61 21.01 -7.63
C LEU A 21 -8.94 19.96 -6.56
N TYR A 22 -9.15 18.70 -6.94
CA TYR A 22 -9.40 17.62 -6.01
C TYR A 22 -8.22 17.37 -5.07
N THR A 23 -6.99 17.45 -5.59
CA THR A 23 -5.78 17.36 -4.77
C THR A 23 -5.72 18.48 -3.73
N ALA A 24 -6.02 19.73 -4.11
CA ALA A 24 -6.08 20.84 -3.16
C ALA A 24 -7.16 20.61 -2.08
N LYS A 25 -8.36 20.13 -2.47
CA LYS A 25 -9.43 19.80 -1.52
C LYS A 25 -9.03 18.73 -0.50
N ARG A 26 -8.23 17.73 -0.90
CA ARG A 26 -7.71 16.70 0.01
C ARG A 26 -6.68 17.25 1.01
N ARG A 27 -5.94 18.31 0.65
CA ARG A 27 -4.94 18.95 1.53
C ARG A 27 -5.56 19.85 2.60
N GLY A 28 -6.79 20.33 2.38
CA GLY A 28 -7.54 21.11 3.37
C GLY A 28 -8.21 22.35 2.79
N ARG A 29 -8.60 23.27 3.68
CA ARG A 29 -9.21 24.57 3.29
C ARG A 29 -8.12 25.58 2.95
N ASN A 30 -8.46 26.53 2.07
CA ASN A 30 -7.57 27.62 1.62
C ASN A 30 -6.28 27.17 0.93
N GLU A 31 -6.28 25.96 0.36
CA GLU A 31 -5.17 25.42 -0.40
C GLU A 31 -5.36 25.63 -1.91
N PHE A 32 -4.25 25.84 -2.61
CA PHE A 32 -4.20 25.73 -4.07
C PHE A 32 -3.21 24.64 -4.46
N CYS A 33 -3.40 24.07 -5.65
CA CYS A 33 -2.51 23.05 -6.17
C CYS A 33 -2.37 23.27 -7.67
N LEU A 34 -1.13 23.18 -8.13
CA LEU A 34 -0.75 23.22 -9.53
C LEU A 34 -0.70 21.79 -10.06
N PHE A 35 -1.18 21.57 -11.27
CA PHE A 35 -0.91 20.36 -12.02
C PHE A 35 0.47 20.50 -12.67
N ASP A 36 1.50 20.06 -11.94
CA ASP A 36 2.89 20.03 -12.38
C ASP A 36 3.32 18.58 -12.70
N ALA A 37 4.58 18.42 -13.11
CA ALA A 37 5.15 17.11 -13.43
C ALA A 37 5.27 16.18 -12.20
N GLU A 38 5.25 16.71 -10.98
CA GLU A 38 5.25 15.89 -9.77
C GLU A 38 3.86 15.31 -9.53
N LEU A 39 2.81 16.13 -9.62
CA LEU A 39 1.43 15.66 -9.47
C LEU A 39 1.06 14.64 -10.55
N ASP A 40 1.50 14.84 -11.79
CA ASP A 40 1.29 13.87 -12.86
C ASP A 40 2.00 12.55 -12.56
N ARG A 41 3.26 12.59 -12.11
CA ARG A 41 4.01 11.37 -11.71
C ARG A 41 3.34 10.63 -10.57
N GLU A 42 2.84 11.34 -9.56
CA GLU A 42 2.12 10.74 -8.44
C GLU A 42 0.82 10.07 -8.91
N LEU A 43 0.07 10.72 -9.81
CA LEU A 43 -1.13 10.14 -10.39
C LEU A 43 -0.83 8.86 -11.19
N GLN A 44 0.19 8.90 -12.05
CA GLN A 44 0.63 7.73 -12.82
C GLN A 44 1.09 6.58 -11.91
N ARG A 45 1.84 6.90 -10.84
CA ARG A 45 2.26 5.92 -9.83
C ARG A 45 1.03 5.27 -9.19
N ARG A 46 0.07 6.08 -8.71
CA ARG A 46 -1.15 5.57 -8.06
C ARG A 46 -1.95 4.65 -8.98
N GLN A 47 -2.17 5.07 -10.22
CA GLN A 47 -2.86 4.26 -11.24
C GLN A 47 -2.12 2.94 -11.53
N SER A 48 -0.79 2.97 -11.56
CA SER A 48 0.02 1.76 -11.73
C SER A 48 -0.15 0.79 -10.56
N ILE A 49 -0.08 1.29 -9.33
CA ILE A 49 -0.27 0.49 -8.12
C ILE A 49 -1.67 -0.11 -8.08
N GLU A 50 -2.71 0.69 -8.34
CA GLU A 50 -4.11 0.23 -8.38
C GLU A 50 -4.30 -0.89 -9.41
N ARG A 51 -3.75 -0.72 -10.61
CA ARG A 51 -3.84 -1.71 -11.69
C ARG A 51 -3.14 -3.02 -11.33
N ASP A 52 -1.94 -2.95 -10.73
CA ASP A 52 -1.08 -4.11 -10.56
C ASP A 52 -1.36 -4.88 -9.25
N LEU A 53 -2.11 -4.29 -8.31
CA LEU A 53 -2.40 -4.84 -6.98
C LEU A 53 -3.00 -6.24 -7.01
N HIS A 54 -3.99 -6.49 -7.86
CA HIS A 54 -4.64 -7.80 -7.94
C HIS A 54 -3.65 -8.91 -8.33
N SER A 55 -2.77 -8.63 -9.30
CA SER A 55 -1.73 -9.56 -9.71
C SER A 55 -0.72 -9.76 -8.60
N ALA A 56 -0.35 -8.69 -7.89
CA ALA A 56 0.60 -8.76 -6.78
C ALA A 56 0.11 -9.68 -5.65
N ILE A 57 -1.17 -9.57 -5.30
CA ILE A 57 -1.82 -10.45 -4.31
C ILE A 57 -1.80 -11.91 -4.79
N LYS A 58 -2.18 -12.17 -6.05
CA LYS A 58 -2.22 -13.55 -6.59
C LYS A 58 -0.84 -14.20 -6.71
N THR A 59 0.17 -13.42 -7.08
CA THR A 59 1.54 -13.90 -7.29
C THR A 59 2.38 -13.94 -6.02
N ARG A 60 1.84 -13.49 -4.88
CA ARG A 60 2.56 -13.36 -3.59
C ARG A 60 3.82 -12.49 -3.68
N SER A 61 3.86 -11.54 -4.62
CA SER A 61 4.87 -10.47 -4.63
C SER A 61 4.55 -9.35 -3.62
N LEU A 62 3.33 -9.41 -3.08
CA LEU A 62 2.84 -8.65 -1.94
C LEU A 62 2.44 -9.64 -0.85
N GLY A 63 2.90 -9.42 0.39
CA GLY A 63 2.60 -10.29 1.52
C GLY A 63 3.18 -9.77 2.85
N PRO A 64 2.90 -10.44 3.98
CA PRO A 64 3.47 -10.10 5.26
C PRO A 64 4.96 -10.48 5.34
N TRP A 65 5.77 -9.57 5.86
CA TRP A 65 7.08 -9.87 6.41
C TRP A 65 6.96 -9.97 7.93
N PHE A 66 7.66 -10.92 8.53
CA PHE A 66 7.53 -11.20 9.95
C PHE A 66 8.69 -10.57 10.73
N GLN A 67 8.39 -9.53 11.51
CA GLN A 67 9.36 -8.89 12.40
C GLN A 67 9.31 -9.56 13.78
N PRO A 68 10.43 -10.06 14.32
CA PRO A 68 10.45 -10.65 15.66
C PRO A 68 10.11 -9.63 16.75
N ILE A 69 9.34 -10.06 17.74
CA ILE A 69 9.10 -9.34 18.99
C ILE A 69 9.85 -10.09 20.08
N VAL A 70 10.77 -9.39 20.76
CA VAL A 70 11.65 -9.98 21.78
C VAL A 70 11.32 -9.46 23.18
N ARG A 71 11.57 -10.29 24.18
CA ARG A 71 11.57 -9.87 25.58
C ARG A 71 12.89 -9.15 25.89
N LEU A 72 12.84 -7.98 26.55
CA LEU A 72 14.04 -7.15 26.75
C LEU A 72 15.03 -7.70 27.77
N ASP A 73 14.55 -8.50 28.74
CA ASP A 73 15.37 -9.09 29.79
C ASP A 73 16.14 -10.35 29.34
N THR A 74 15.56 -11.14 28.43
CA THR A 74 16.12 -12.42 27.98
C THR A 74 16.49 -12.46 26.50
N GLU A 75 16.14 -11.43 25.73
CA GLU A 75 16.21 -11.39 24.26
C GLU A 75 15.42 -12.53 23.57
N ALA A 76 14.62 -13.28 24.32
CA ALA A 76 13.86 -14.39 23.78
C ALA A 76 12.75 -13.87 22.86
N VAL A 77 12.60 -14.49 21.68
CA VAL A 77 11.49 -14.21 20.77
C VAL A 77 10.19 -14.70 21.40
N ILE A 78 9.25 -13.78 21.58
CA ILE A 78 7.93 -14.03 22.18
C ILE A 78 6.78 -13.89 21.17
N GLY A 79 7.08 -13.43 19.96
CA GLY A 79 6.10 -13.21 18.92
C GLY A 79 6.70 -12.70 17.62
N PHE A 80 5.84 -12.52 16.63
CA PHE A 80 6.16 -11.85 15.38
C PHE A 80 5.03 -10.90 14.99
N GLU A 81 5.37 -9.76 14.39
CA GLU A 81 4.42 -8.89 13.73
C GLU A 81 4.48 -9.09 12.21
N GLY A 82 3.32 -9.39 11.61
CA GLY A 82 3.13 -9.44 10.16
C GLY A 82 2.97 -8.04 9.58
N LEU A 83 4.01 -7.56 8.93
CA LEU A 83 4.07 -6.24 8.31
C LEU A 83 3.90 -6.36 6.81
N LEU A 84 2.87 -5.71 6.26
CA LEU A 84 2.62 -5.75 4.83
C LEU A 84 3.79 -5.14 4.05
N ARG A 85 4.24 -5.85 3.01
CA ARG A 85 5.29 -5.41 2.10
C ARG A 85 4.90 -5.74 0.67
N TRP A 86 5.23 -4.82 -0.24
CA TRP A 86 5.12 -5.07 -1.67
C TRP A 86 6.34 -4.49 -2.37
N SER A 87 7.04 -5.35 -3.10
CA SER A 87 8.13 -4.98 -4.01
C SER A 87 7.57 -4.91 -5.43
N HIS A 88 7.23 -3.71 -5.88
CA HIS A 88 6.70 -3.47 -7.20
C HIS A 88 7.84 -3.40 -8.24
N PRO A 89 7.70 -4.04 -9.42
CA PRO A 89 8.78 -4.11 -10.41
C PRO A 89 9.27 -2.75 -10.92
N ILE A 90 8.36 -1.80 -11.12
CA ILE A 90 8.68 -0.43 -11.58
C ILE A 90 8.98 0.53 -10.42
N HIS A 91 8.20 0.44 -9.35
CA HIS A 91 8.10 1.47 -8.30
C HIS A 91 8.91 1.16 -7.05
N GLY A 92 9.57 0.00 -7.00
CA GLY A 92 10.31 -0.47 -5.84
C GLY A 92 9.38 -0.80 -4.67
N SER A 93 9.82 -0.45 -3.46
CA SER A 93 9.01 -0.70 -2.26
C SER A 93 7.78 0.22 -2.24
N ILE A 94 6.60 -0.36 -2.06
CA ILE A 94 5.35 0.36 -1.86
C ILE A 94 5.02 0.37 -0.37
N SER A 95 4.70 1.54 0.17
CA SER A 95 4.39 1.70 1.59
C SER A 95 3.02 1.09 1.93
N PRO A 96 2.82 0.52 3.14
CA PRO A 96 1.53 -0.03 3.52
C PRO A 96 0.34 0.94 3.34
N PRO A 97 0.43 2.25 3.68
CA PRO A 97 -0.66 3.20 3.43
C PRO A 97 -1.06 3.33 1.95
N GLU A 98 -0.09 3.32 1.03
CA GLU A 98 -0.36 3.32 -0.42
C GLU A 98 -1.09 2.04 -0.85
N ILE A 99 -0.67 0.89 -0.33
CA ILE A 99 -1.34 -0.40 -0.60
C ILE A 99 -2.78 -0.37 -0.11
N MET A 100 -3.02 0.12 1.11
CA MET A 100 -4.35 0.20 1.70
C MET A 100 -5.27 1.15 0.92
N THR A 101 -4.71 2.26 0.43
CA THR A 101 -5.44 3.20 -0.44
C THR A 101 -5.82 2.52 -1.75
N ALA A 102 -4.86 1.89 -2.43
CA ALA A 102 -5.11 1.16 -3.67
C ALA A 102 -6.15 0.05 -3.48
N ALA A 103 -6.04 -0.75 -2.42
CA ALA A 103 -6.99 -1.82 -2.11
C ALA A 103 -8.40 -1.28 -1.84
N ARG A 104 -8.53 -0.10 -1.25
CA ARG A 104 -9.83 0.54 -1.02
C ARG A 104 -10.44 1.05 -2.32
N GLU A 105 -9.68 1.80 -3.12
CA GLU A 105 -10.14 2.39 -4.38
C GLU A 105 -10.50 1.30 -5.43
N THR A 106 -9.84 0.13 -5.35
CA THR A 106 -10.09 -1.02 -6.24
C THR A 106 -11.07 -2.05 -5.66
N GLY A 107 -11.56 -1.87 -4.44
CA GLY A 107 -12.47 -2.83 -3.78
C GLY A 107 -11.82 -4.16 -3.37
N MET A 108 -10.50 -4.22 -3.26
CA MET A 108 -9.71 -5.43 -2.98
C MET A 108 -9.33 -5.65 -1.51
N LEU A 109 -9.82 -4.82 -0.58
CA LEU A 109 -9.50 -4.95 0.86
C LEU A 109 -9.72 -6.37 1.39
N GLN A 110 -10.86 -6.98 1.07
CA GLN A 110 -11.16 -8.34 1.55
C GLN A 110 -10.19 -9.38 0.98
N LEU A 111 -9.88 -9.29 -0.31
CA LEU A 111 -8.94 -10.18 -0.98
C LEU A 111 -7.53 -10.05 -0.39
N LEU A 112 -7.08 -8.81 -0.17
CA LEU A 112 -5.81 -8.51 0.47
C LEU A 112 -5.73 -9.10 1.88
N THR A 113 -6.74 -8.82 2.72
CA THR A 113 -6.79 -9.32 4.11
C THR A 113 -6.79 -10.84 4.15
N GLN A 114 -7.53 -11.51 3.26
CA GLN A 114 -7.57 -12.96 3.20
C GLN A 114 -6.22 -13.56 2.80
N ALA A 115 -5.52 -12.95 1.84
CA ALA A 115 -4.19 -13.39 1.41
C ALA A 115 -3.18 -13.28 2.56
N VAL A 116 -3.11 -12.11 3.21
CA VAL A 116 -2.21 -11.87 4.34
C VAL A 116 -2.52 -12.80 5.51
N PHE A 117 -3.80 -12.98 5.85
CA PHE A 117 -4.23 -13.90 6.91
C PHE A 117 -3.80 -15.35 6.63
N SER A 118 -3.97 -15.80 5.39
CA SER A 118 -3.57 -17.15 4.98
C SER A 118 -2.06 -17.36 5.12
N GLU A 119 -1.25 -16.35 4.79
CA GLU A 119 0.20 -16.41 4.96
C GLU A 119 0.62 -16.38 6.44
N CYS A 120 -0.05 -15.60 7.29
CA CYS A 120 0.15 -15.65 8.74
C CYS A 120 -0.13 -17.04 9.31
N CYS A 121 -1.24 -17.68 8.91
CA CYS A 121 -1.58 -19.04 9.33
C CYS A 121 -0.53 -20.06 8.88
N ALA A 122 -0.05 -19.97 7.63
CA ALA A 122 1.02 -20.83 7.12
C ALA A 122 2.34 -20.62 7.89
N PHE A 123 2.65 -19.37 8.27
CA PHE A 123 3.83 -19.06 9.06
C PHE A 123 3.74 -19.64 10.49
N ILE A 124 2.57 -19.56 11.13
CA ILE A 124 2.32 -20.20 12.44
C ILE A 124 2.54 -21.72 12.34
N ASP A 125 1.99 -22.37 11.32
CA ASP A 125 2.17 -23.82 11.12
C ASP A 125 3.66 -24.20 10.95
N ALA A 126 4.42 -23.40 10.20
CA ALA A 126 5.86 -23.59 10.05
C ALA A 126 6.61 -23.46 11.38
N LEU A 127 6.26 -22.48 12.23
CA LEU A 127 6.84 -22.32 13.57
C LEU A 127 6.53 -23.51 14.48
N VAL A 128 5.29 -24.00 14.48
CA VAL A 128 4.89 -25.15 15.29
C VAL A 128 5.68 -26.40 14.89
N LYS A 129 5.87 -26.62 13.58
CA LYS A 129 6.68 -27.73 13.04
C LYS A 129 8.16 -27.59 13.40
N ALA A 130 8.67 -26.37 13.50
CA ALA A 130 10.02 -26.08 13.96
C ALA A 130 10.21 -26.21 15.48
N GLY A 131 9.15 -26.51 16.24
CA GLY A 131 9.20 -26.68 17.70
C GLY A 131 8.93 -25.40 18.50
N CYS A 132 8.61 -24.28 17.84
CA CYS A 132 8.25 -23.02 18.48
C CYS A 132 6.75 -23.04 18.85
N ARG A 133 6.40 -23.56 20.04
CA ARG A 133 5.00 -23.84 20.42
C ARG A 133 4.27 -22.74 21.21
N ASP A 134 4.95 -21.67 21.62
CA ASP A 134 4.38 -20.57 22.41
C ASP A 134 4.64 -19.18 21.78
N VAL A 135 4.54 -19.10 20.45
CA VAL A 135 4.81 -17.86 19.72
C VAL A 135 3.54 -17.35 19.07
N ARG A 136 3.26 -16.06 19.24
CA ARG A 136 2.10 -15.38 18.64
C ARG A 136 2.50 -14.65 17.38
N VAL A 137 1.62 -14.64 16.38
CA VAL A 137 1.77 -13.81 15.19
C VAL A 137 0.65 -12.76 15.21
N THR A 138 1.02 -11.49 15.20
CA THR A 138 0.07 -10.37 15.11
C THR A 138 -0.05 -9.92 13.65
N MET A 139 -1.22 -9.43 13.26
CA MET A 139 -1.43 -8.80 11.96
C MET A 139 -2.18 -7.49 12.13
N ASN A 140 -1.86 -6.51 11.28
CA ASN A 140 -2.60 -5.27 11.20
C ASN A 140 -3.87 -5.47 10.36
N VAL A 141 -5.01 -5.02 10.89
CA VAL A 141 -6.32 -5.08 10.22
C VAL A 141 -6.81 -3.64 10.04
N SER A 142 -7.42 -3.33 8.89
CA SER A 142 -7.81 -1.98 8.46
C SER A 142 -9.20 -1.94 7.86
#